data_AF-A0A969XMW3-F1
#
_entry.id   AF-A0A969XMW3-F1
#
_cell.length_a   1.000
_cell.length_b   1.000
_cell.length_c   1.000
_cell.angle_alpha   90.00
_cell.angle_beta   90.00
_cell.angle_gamma   90.00
#
_symmetry.space_group_name_H-M   'P 1'
#
loop_
_entity.id
_entity.type
_entity.pdbx_description
1 polymer ?
#
loop_
_entity_poly.entity_id
_entity_poly.type
_entity_poly.pdbx_seq_one_letter_code
_entity_poly.pdbx_strand_id
1 'polypeptide(L)'
;WTMAALQQMLGLPVTLTPAVFAYSMLYPYTDNYLDDPAISSEDKRAFSERFARRLEGEDATPANAHETRIYRLVGIIEGQYDRRTCPQVFESLLAIHEAQTQSVRLMRSEASPYDLDVLGIALDKGGTSVLADGYLVAGTLTAEHTRFLYGYGAFLQLVDDLQDVEQDRAAGLQTIFSQTARRWPLDAITSRTFRFGEQVLEGLDCFSAPGADALKELLVRSVAQLLVDAVGSHQRLYPRDYVRALEPHLPFRFRALERRRRRLARRRTPLMRLVEAFAVAEELEQGPLAEALAEQ
;
A
#
# COMPACT_ATOMS: atom_id res chain seq x y z
N TRP A 1 9.40 -4.11 2.01
CA TRP A 1 10.42 -3.84 0.98
C TRP A 1 10.50 -2.36 0.65
N THR A 2 9.37 -1.64 0.59
CA THR A 2 9.31 -0.18 0.36
C THR A 2 10.20 0.62 1.33
N MET A 3 10.04 0.42 2.64
CA MET A 3 10.89 1.07 3.65
C MET A 3 12.39 0.77 3.49
N ALA A 4 12.76 -0.45 3.10
CA ALA A 4 14.16 -0.80 2.83
C ALA A 4 14.72 -0.07 1.60
N ALA A 5 13.93 0.05 0.54
CA ALA A 5 14.27 0.85 -0.64
C ALA A 5 14.41 2.34 -0.27
N LEU A 6 13.51 2.86 0.57
CA LEU A 6 13.57 4.24 1.07
C LEU A 6 14.82 4.49 1.91
N GLN A 7 15.19 3.57 2.80
CA GLN A 7 16.44 3.66 3.56
C GLN A 7 17.63 3.81 2.62
N GLN A 8 17.72 2.98 1.58
CA GLN A 8 18.79 3.10 0.58
C GLN A 8 18.75 4.42 -0.21
N MET A 9 17.58 4.85 -0.69
CA MET A 9 17.43 6.10 -1.45
C MET A 9 17.75 7.35 -0.61
N LEU A 10 17.49 7.29 0.70
CA LEU A 10 17.79 8.34 1.66
C LEU A 10 19.22 8.26 2.23
N GLY A 11 20.00 7.25 1.84
CA GLY A 11 21.37 7.07 2.32
C GLY A 11 21.46 6.60 3.79
N LEU A 12 20.38 6.02 4.30
CA LEU A 12 20.29 5.44 5.63
C LEU A 12 20.69 3.95 5.60
N PRO A 13 21.25 3.42 6.70
CA PRO A 13 21.50 1.98 6.82
C PRO A 13 20.21 1.18 6.61
N VAL A 14 20.25 0.14 5.78
CA VAL A 14 19.12 -0.77 5.59
C VAL A 14 19.07 -1.76 6.76
N THR A 15 18.24 -1.44 7.74
CA THR A 15 18.03 -2.20 8.98
C THR A 15 16.55 -2.20 9.37
N LEU A 16 16.14 -3.21 10.13
CA LEU A 16 14.81 -3.28 10.73
C LEU A 16 14.78 -2.40 12.01
N THR A 17 14.50 -1.11 11.85
CA THR A 17 14.38 -0.20 13.00
C THR A 17 13.09 -0.50 13.81
N PRO A 18 13.02 -0.14 15.10
CA PRO A 18 11.80 -0.30 15.89
C PRO A 18 10.54 0.26 15.22
N ALA A 19 10.61 1.46 14.61
CA ALA A 19 9.48 2.07 13.92
C ALA A 19 9.08 1.32 12.63
N VAL A 20 10.07 0.90 11.82
CA VAL A 20 9.84 0.10 10.61
C VAL A 20 9.17 -1.24 10.97
N PHE A 21 9.66 -1.91 12.02
CA PHE A 21 9.05 -3.14 12.53
C PHE A 21 7.63 -2.89 13.03
N ALA A 22 7.46 -1.91 13.92
CA ALA A 22 6.18 -1.64 14.56
C ALA A 22 5.09 -1.32 13.55
N TYR A 23 5.38 -0.48 12.54
CA TYR A 23 4.43 -0.16 11.50
C TYR A 23 4.15 -1.33 10.55
N SER A 24 5.18 -2.10 10.18
CA SER A 24 5.00 -3.32 9.39
C SER A 24 4.08 -4.33 10.06
N MET A 25 4.08 -4.37 11.41
CA MET A 25 3.14 -5.17 12.19
C MET A 25 1.79 -4.48 12.37
N LEU A 26 1.77 -3.15 12.54
CA LEU A 26 0.55 -2.38 12.77
C LEU A 26 -0.47 -2.60 11.65
N TYR A 27 -0.01 -2.58 10.39
CA TYR A 27 -0.86 -2.70 9.21
C TYR A 27 -1.72 -3.98 9.20
N PRO A 28 -1.18 -5.21 9.36
CA PRO A 28 -1.99 -6.40 9.54
C PRO A 28 -2.97 -6.36 10.72
N TYR A 29 -2.63 -5.72 11.84
CA TYR A 29 -3.55 -5.65 12.97
C TYR A 29 -4.71 -4.70 12.69
N THR A 30 -4.47 -3.57 12.03
CA THR A 30 -5.53 -2.60 11.68
C THR A 30 -6.38 -3.07 10.50
N ASP A 31 -5.76 -3.48 9.39
CA ASP A 31 -6.48 -3.85 8.16
C ASP A 31 -7.32 -5.11 8.36
N ASN A 32 -6.75 -6.17 8.95
CA ASN A 32 -7.52 -7.40 9.17
C ASN A 32 -8.74 -7.16 10.08
N TYR A 33 -8.63 -6.24 11.04
CA TYR A 33 -9.76 -5.86 11.90
C TYR A 33 -10.83 -5.07 11.14
N LEU A 34 -10.41 -4.12 10.30
CA LEU A 34 -11.33 -3.32 9.49
C LEU A 34 -12.00 -4.13 8.37
N ASP A 35 -11.34 -5.18 7.86
CA ASP A 35 -11.86 -6.05 6.81
C ASP A 35 -12.68 -7.23 7.33
N ASP A 36 -12.58 -7.59 8.62
CA ASP A 36 -13.29 -8.74 9.18
C ASP A 36 -14.83 -8.55 9.12
N PRO A 37 -15.58 -9.38 8.37
CA PRO A 37 -17.03 -9.26 8.27
C PRO A 37 -17.76 -9.64 9.55
N ALA A 38 -17.11 -10.33 10.50
CA ALA A 38 -17.69 -10.66 11.80
C ALA A 38 -17.74 -9.47 12.77
N ILE A 39 -16.97 -8.42 12.50
CA ILE A 39 -16.92 -7.22 13.33
C ILE A 39 -17.96 -6.20 12.83
N SER A 40 -18.77 -5.69 13.75
CA SER A 40 -19.83 -4.75 13.41
C SER A 40 -19.28 -3.43 12.88
N SER A 41 -20.05 -2.74 12.04
CA SER A 41 -19.66 -1.41 11.56
C SER A 41 -19.56 -0.38 12.70
N GLU A 42 -20.32 -0.57 13.78
CA GLU A 42 -20.26 0.28 14.97
C GLU A 42 -18.93 0.08 15.72
N ASP A 43 -18.51 -1.17 15.92
CA ASP A 43 -17.23 -1.50 16.56
C ASP A 43 -16.05 -0.98 15.75
N LYS A 44 -16.08 -1.16 14.42
CA LYS A 44 -15.04 -0.62 13.51
C LYS A 44 -14.94 0.90 13.61
N ARG A 45 -16.08 1.59 13.65
CA ARG A 45 -16.10 3.06 13.82
C ARG A 45 -15.55 3.48 15.18
N ALA A 46 -15.99 2.82 16.26
CA ALA A 46 -15.55 3.13 17.61
C ALA A 46 -14.04 2.84 17.80
N PHE A 47 -13.54 1.76 17.20
CA PHE A 47 -12.11 1.45 17.11
C PHE A 47 -11.36 2.56 16.36
N SER A 48 -11.84 2.96 15.18
CA SER A 48 -11.21 3.99 14.36
C SER A 48 -11.10 5.34 15.08
N GLU A 49 -12.16 5.74 15.79
CA GLU A 49 -12.19 6.97 16.60
C GLU A 49 -11.22 6.91 17.78
N ARG A 50 -11.15 5.77 18.49
CA ARG A 50 -10.17 5.56 19.58
C ARG A 50 -8.73 5.57 19.06
N PHE A 51 -8.49 4.89 17.94
CA PHE A 51 -7.16 4.78 17.36
C PHE A 51 -6.65 6.12 16.84
N ALA A 52 -7.50 6.95 16.22
CA ALA A 52 -7.17 8.33 15.85
C ALA A 52 -6.68 9.14 17.07
N ARG A 53 -7.44 9.11 18.18
CA ARG A 53 -7.04 9.79 19.44
C ARG A 53 -5.70 9.28 19.98
N ARG A 54 -5.46 7.97 19.89
CA ARG A 54 -4.16 7.38 20.27
C ARG A 54 -3.01 7.89 19.41
N LEU A 55 -3.25 8.08 18.11
CA LEU A 55 -2.26 8.63 17.16
C LEU A 55 -2.04 10.13 17.37
N GLU A 56 -3.07 10.89 17.76
CA GLU A 56 -2.97 12.30 18.18
C GLU A 56 -2.15 12.48 19.48
N GLY A 57 -2.00 11.40 20.25
CA GLY A 57 -1.24 11.38 21.51
C GLY A 57 -2.12 11.65 22.73
N GLU A 58 -3.44 11.53 22.60
CA GLU A 58 -4.35 11.54 23.73
C GLU A 58 -4.19 10.26 24.57
N ASP A 59 -4.50 10.37 25.87
CA ASP A 59 -4.57 9.22 26.77
C ASP A 59 -5.87 8.42 26.51
N ALA A 60 -5.87 7.71 25.39
CA ALA A 60 -6.95 6.80 25.02
C ALA A 60 -6.75 5.46 25.77
N THR A 61 -7.79 4.96 26.41
CA THR A 61 -7.80 3.60 26.96
C THR A 61 -8.19 2.59 25.87
N PRO A 62 -7.41 1.51 25.65
CA PRO A 62 -7.79 0.46 24.71
C PRO A 62 -9.04 -0.28 25.21
N ALA A 63 -9.99 -0.56 24.32
CA ALA A 63 -11.24 -1.21 24.69
C ALA A 63 -11.12 -2.74 24.86
N ASN A 64 -10.08 -3.35 24.29
CA ASN A 64 -9.90 -4.81 24.26
C ASN A 64 -8.42 -5.18 24.04
N ALA A 65 -8.11 -6.49 24.14
CA ALA A 65 -6.75 -7.00 23.98
C ALA A 65 -6.14 -6.74 22.59
N HIS A 66 -6.97 -6.59 21.54
CA HIS A 66 -6.50 -6.27 20.21
C HIS A 66 -6.02 -4.82 20.14
N GLU A 67 -6.81 -3.87 20.64
CA GLU A 67 -6.41 -2.46 20.77
C GLU A 67 -5.17 -2.30 21.66
N THR A 68 -5.04 -3.08 22.74
CA THR A 68 -3.83 -3.06 23.58
C THR A 68 -2.57 -3.41 22.78
N ARG A 69 -2.65 -4.37 21.85
CA ARG A 69 -1.50 -4.72 20.98
C ARG A 69 -1.17 -3.59 20.01
N ILE A 70 -2.19 -3.00 19.37
CA ILE A 70 -2.04 -1.84 18.49
C ILE A 70 -1.37 -0.68 19.24
N TYR A 71 -1.81 -0.39 20.47
CA TYR A 71 -1.28 0.72 21.25
C TYR A 71 0.16 0.48 21.69
N ARG A 72 0.54 -0.78 21.94
CA ARG A 72 1.93 -1.17 22.18
C ARG A 72 2.80 -0.93 20.95
N LEU A 73 2.31 -1.25 19.75
CA LEU A 73 3.04 -0.97 18.50
C LEU A 73 3.26 0.54 18.31
N VAL A 74 2.24 1.38 18.57
CA VAL A 74 2.42 2.85 18.57
C VAL A 74 3.46 3.27 19.62
N GLY A 75 3.46 2.64 20.80
CA GLY A 75 4.46 2.89 21.85
C GLY A 75 5.90 2.56 21.42
N ILE A 76 6.10 1.55 20.56
CA ILE A 76 7.43 1.25 19.99
C ILE A 76 7.89 2.38 19.06
N ILE A 77 6.97 2.95 18.27
CA ILE A 77 7.27 4.10 17.39
C ILE A 77 7.63 5.33 18.24
N GLU A 78 6.89 5.59 19.32
CA GLU A 78 7.19 6.66 20.29
C GLU A 78 8.53 6.48 21.00
N GLY A 79 8.97 5.22 21.21
CA GLY A 79 10.28 4.92 21.75
C GLY A 79 11.44 5.32 20.82
N GLN A 80 11.19 5.39 19.50
CA GLN A 80 12.17 5.84 18.50
C GLN A 80 12.03 7.33 18.15
N TYR A 81 10.81 7.86 18.12
CA TYR A 81 10.52 9.23 17.72
C TYR A 81 9.74 9.99 18.79
N ASP A 82 10.33 11.06 19.34
CA ASP A 82 9.63 11.96 20.27
C ASP A 82 8.64 12.85 19.50
N ARG A 83 7.38 12.84 19.95
CA ARG A 83 6.25 13.57 19.34
C ARG A 83 6.48 15.07 19.16
N ARG A 84 7.30 15.71 19.99
CA ARG A 84 7.56 17.17 19.92
C ARG A 84 8.65 17.50 18.90
N THR A 85 9.60 16.59 18.71
CA THR A 85 10.72 16.79 17.79
C THR A 85 10.49 16.19 16.40
N CYS A 86 9.68 15.15 16.31
CA CYS A 86 9.30 14.47 15.07
C CYS A 86 7.77 14.38 14.93
N PRO A 87 7.02 15.51 14.98
CA PRO A 87 5.56 15.49 14.93
C PRO A 87 5.05 14.88 13.62
N GLN A 88 5.77 15.09 12.51
CA GLN A 88 5.35 14.60 11.20
C GLN A 88 5.26 13.06 11.11
N VAL A 89 5.99 12.32 11.95
CA VAL A 89 5.84 10.86 12.04
C VAL A 89 4.40 10.52 12.43
N PHE A 90 3.88 11.15 13.48
CA PHE A 90 2.55 10.88 14.00
C PHE A 90 1.45 11.52 13.15
N GLU A 91 1.70 12.70 12.59
CA GLU A 91 0.81 13.31 11.59
C GLU A 91 0.66 12.40 10.36
N SER A 92 1.74 11.77 9.90
CA SER A 92 1.67 10.85 8.76
C SER A 92 0.90 9.58 9.06
N LEU A 93 1.03 9.03 10.28
CA LEU A 93 0.24 7.88 10.76
C LEU A 93 -1.25 8.23 10.85
N LEU A 94 -1.58 9.43 11.34
CA LEU A 94 -2.96 9.91 11.40
C LEU A 94 -3.51 10.11 9.99
N ALA A 95 -2.74 10.70 9.08
CA ALA A 95 -3.16 10.94 7.69
C ALA A 95 -3.47 9.64 6.94
N ILE A 96 -2.64 8.59 7.05
CA ILE A 96 -2.95 7.29 6.43
C ILE A 96 -4.16 6.62 7.09
N HIS A 97 -4.31 6.70 8.41
CA HIS A 97 -5.48 6.18 9.12
C HIS A 97 -6.79 6.85 8.67
N GLU A 98 -6.77 8.17 8.53
CA GLU A 98 -7.90 8.94 7.99
C GLU A 98 -8.20 8.55 6.54
N ALA A 99 -7.17 8.47 5.69
CA ALA A 99 -7.33 8.09 4.28
C ALA A 99 -7.90 6.66 4.13
N GLN A 100 -7.44 5.71 4.95
CA GLN A 100 -7.99 4.36 5.01
C GLN A 100 -9.46 4.37 5.43
N THR A 101 -9.81 5.15 6.46
CA THR A 101 -11.19 5.30 6.93
C THR A 101 -12.09 5.90 5.85
N GLN A 102 -11.62 6.92 5.12
CA GLN A 102 -12.35 7.50 3.98
C GLN A 102 -12.53 6.50 2.84
N SER A 103 -11.55 5.61 2.60
CA SER A 103 -11.61 4.60 1.54
C SER A 103 -12.77 3.62 1.68
N VAL A 104 -13.30 3.40 2.89
CA VAL A 104 -14.52 2.61 3.12
C VAL A 104 -15.72 3.17 2.35
N ARG A 105 -15.75 4.48 2.09
CA ARG A 105 -16.81 5.13 1.29
C ARG A 105 -16.81 4.67 -0.17
N LEU A 106 -15.69 4.15 -0.67
CA LEU A 106 -15.57 3.58 -2.03
C LEU A 106 -16.32 2.24 -2.16
N MET A 107 -16.64 1.56 -1.06
CA MET A 107 -17.41 0.30 -1.04
C MET A 107 -18.92 0.55 -1.23
N ARG A 108 -19.28 1.19 -2.34
CA ARG A 108 -20.68 1.52 -2.71
C ARG A 108 -20.91 1.18 -4.17
N SER A 109 -21.75 0.18 -4.45
CA SER A 109 -21.97 -0.36 -5.80
C SER A 109 -22.50 0.66 -6.84
N GLU A 110 -23.15 1.73 -6.39
CA GLU A 110 -23.88 2.70 -7.24
C GLU A 110 -23.64 4.18 -6.89
N ALA A 111 -22.50 4.54 -6.28
CA ALA A 111 -22.21 5.96 -6.06
C ALA A 111 -22.03 6.70 -7.40
N SER A 112 -22.68 7.86 -7.56
CA SER A 112 -22.43 8.74 -8.69
C SER A 112 -20.98 9.26 -8.64
N PRO A 113 -20.29 9.42 -9.78
CA PRO A 113 -18.98 10.08 -9.82
C PRO A 113 -18.98 11.52 -9.27
N TYR A 114 -20.16 12.15 -9.14
CA TYR A 114 -20.31 13.48 -8.56
C TYR A 114 -20.62 13.47 -7.05
N ASP A 115 -20.98 12.32 -6.48
CA ASP A 115 -21.33 12.19 -5.05
C ASP A 115 -20.11 11.80 -4.19
N LEU A 116 -19.09 11.23 -4.82
CA LEU A 116 -17.90 10.72 -4.16
C LEU A 116 -16.65 11.09 -4.96
N ASP A 117 -15.71 11.78 -4.32
CA ASP A 117 -14.41 12.05 -4.90
C ASP A 117 -13.53 10.79 -4.89
N VAL A 118 -13.83 9.89 -5.82
CA VAL A 118 -13.13 8.60 -5.94
C VAL A 118 -11.64 8.81 -6.21
N LEU A 119 -11.30 9.81 -7.05
CA LEU A 119 -9.91 10.08 -7.37
C LEU A 119 -9.17 10.63 -6.15
N GLY A 120 -9.69 11.66 -5.48
CA GLY A 120 -9.06 12.23 -4.30
C GLY A 120 -8.82 11.20 -3.20
N ILE A 121 -9.84 10.37 -2.89
CA ILE A 121 -9.71 9.31 -1.87
C ILE A 121 -8.63 8.28 -2.26
N ALA A 122 -8.55 7.87 -3.53
CA ALA A 122 -7.51 6.95 -3.98
C ALA A 122 -6.11 7.59 -3.87
N LEU A 123 -5.96 8.83 -4.36
CA LEU A 123 -4.67 9.52 -4.31
C LEU A 123 -4.20 9.75 -2.86
N ASP A 124 -5.12 10.13 -1.95
CA ASP A 124 -4.80 10.30 -0.54
C ASP A 124 -4.41 8.97 0.12
N LYS A 125 -5.14 7.88 -0.13
CA LYS A 125 -4.82 6.56 0.43
C LYS A 125 -3.42 6.10 0.01
N GLY A 126 -3.12 6.15 -1.29
CA GLY A 126 -1.81 5.77 -1.80
C GLY A 126 -0.70 6.71 -1.32
N GLY A 127 -0.93 8.01 -1.44
CA GLY A 127 0.08 9.04 -1.16
C GLY A 127 0.44 9.10 0.32
N THR A 128 -0.54 9.05 1.22
CA THR A 128 -0.28 9.03 2.67
C THR A 128 0.41 7.75 3.11
N SER A 129 0.17 6.61 2.43
CA SER A 129 0.82 5.33 2.76
C SER A 129 2.33 5.40 2.55
N VAL A 130 2.79 5.82 1.37
CA VAL A 130 4.23 5.93 1.09
C VAL A 130 4.87 7.09 1.86
N LEU A 131 4.09 8.13 2.16
CA LEU A 131 4.57 9.23 3.01
C LEU A 131 4.82 8.78 4.45
N ALA A 132 3.92 7.96 5.02
CA ALA A 132 4.10 7.36 6.34
C ALA A 132 5.36 6.48 6.37
N ASP A 133 5.58 5.65 5.33
CA ASP A 133 6.81 4.88 5.20
C ASP A 133 8.07 5.77 5.26
N GLY A 134 8.06 6.90 4.54
CA GLY A 134 9.17 7.84 4.52
C GLY A 134 9.47 8.46 5.89
N TYR A 135 8.45 8.90 6.63
CA TYR A 135 8.64 9.47 7.95
C TYR A 135 9.06 8.43 8.99
N LEU A 136 8.53 7.20 8.92
CA LEU A 136 8.93 6.11 9.82
C LEU A 136 10.37 5.64 9.57
N VAL A 137 10.87 5.83 8.36
CA VAL A 137 12.27 5.56 7.99
C VAL A 137 13.21 6.68 8.46
N ALA A 138 12.85 7.95 8.24
CA ALA A 138 13.78 9.06 8.38
C ALA A 138 13.53 9.99 9.57
N GLY A 139 12.35 9.91 10.21
CA GLY A 139 11.84 10.85 11.21
C GLY A 139 11.46 12.22 10.63
N THR A 140 12.22 12.71 9.65
CA THR A 140 11.99 13.98 8.96
C THR A 140 12.26 13.83 7.47
N LEU A 141 11.55 14.62 6.66
CA LEU A 141 11.68 14.63 5.21
C LEU A 141 11.80 16.07 4.71
N THR A 142 12.50 16.26 3.59
CA THR A 142 12.50 17.54 2.89
C THR A 142 11.19 17.71 2.14
N ALA A 143 10.84 18.95 1.77
CA ALA A 143 9.65 19.19 0.95
C ALA A 143 9.68 18.44 -0.39
N GLU A 144 10.85 18.22 -0.96
CA GLU A 144 11.02 17.44 -2.20
C GLU A 144 10.76 15.96 -1.98
N HIS A 145 11.31 15.36 -0.90
CA HIS A 145 11.00 13.98 -0.54
C HIS A 145 9.51 13.81 -0.27
N THR A 146 8.88 14.71 0.50
CA THR A 146 7.44 14.66 0.80
C THR A 146 6.59 14.69 -0.47
N ARG A 147 6.87 15.63 -1.39
CA ARG A 147 6.16 15.73 -2.67
C ARG A 147 6.32 14.47 -3.52
N PHE A 148 7.55 13.97 -3.64
CA PHE A 148 7.82 12.77 -4.41
C PHE A 148 7.11 11.55 -3.80
N LEU A 149 7.24 11.32 -2.50
CA LEU A 149 6.68 10.13 -1.84
C LEU A 149 5.16 10.11 -1.88
N TYR A 150 4.51 11.25 -1.64
CA TYR A 150 3.06 11.35 -1.80
C TYR A 150 2.65 11.09 -3.26
N GLY A 151 3.31 11.74 -4.23
CA GLY A 151 3.02 11.53 -5.65
C GLY A 151 3.24 10.09 -6.10
N TYR A 152 4.31 9.45 -5.62
CA TYR A 152 4.66 8.06 -5.91
C TYR A 152 3.63 7.09 -5.33
N GLY A 153 3.23 7.27 -4.07
CA GLY A 153 2.16 6.48 -3.47
C GLY A 153 0.82 6.64 -4.17
N ALA A 154 0.44 7.89 -4.49
CA ALA A 154 -0.78 8.19 -5.22
C ALA A 154 -0.79 7.54 -6.61
N PHE A 155 0.37 7.55 -7.29
CA PHE A 155 0.55 6.86 -8.57
C PHE A 155 0.43 5.33 -8.42
N LEU A 156 1.09 4.73 -7.43
CA LEU A 156 1.01 3.28 -7.19
C LEU A 156 -0.43 2.84 -6.88
N GLN A 157 -1.22 3.62 -6.14
CA GLN A 157 -2.64 3.30 -5.93
C GLN A 157 -3.42 3.23 -7.25
N LEU A 158 -3.13 4.10 -8.22
CA LEU A 158 -3.75 4.01 -9.54
C LEU A 158 -3.29 2.78 -10.33
N VAL A 159 -2.05 2.32 -10.12
CA VAL A 159 -1.56 1.07 -10.72
C VAL A 159 -2.30 -0.12 -10.10
N ASP A 160 -2.46 -0.15 -8.78
CA ASP A 160 -3.17 -1.21 -8.06
C ASP A 160 -4.65 -1.26 -8.47
N ASP A 161 -5.37 -0.13 -8.45
CA ASP A 161 -6.76 -0.05 -8.90
C ASP A 161 -6.94 -0.53 -10.36
N LEU A 162 -5.91 -0.34 -11.19
CA LEU A 162 -5.93 -0.82 -12.57
C LEU A 162 -5.66 -2.32 -12.67
N GLN A 163 -4.78 -2.87 -11.82
CA GLN A 163 -4.49 -4.30 -11.73
C GLN A 163 -5.68 -5.09 -11.15
N ASP A 164 -6.48 -4.45 -10.30
CA ASP A 164 -7.63 -5.07 -9.65
C ASP A 164 -8.97 -4.68 -10.27
N VAL A 165 -8.98 -3.94 -11.38
CA VAL A 165 -10.19 -3.37 -12.01
C VAL A 165 -11.36 -4.35 -12.17
N GLU A 166 -11.12 -5.60 -12.57
CA GLU A 166 -12.19 -6.60 -12.70
C GLU A 166 -12.69 -7.13 -11.35
N GLN A 167 -11.80 -7.21 -10.36
CA GLN A 167 -12.06 -7.67 -9.00
C GLN A 167 -12.85 -6.60 -8.23
N ASP A 168 -12.39 -5.34 -8.32
CA ASP A 168 -13.07 -4.16 -7.76
C ASP A 168 -14.48 -4.02 -8.32
N ARG A 169 -14.60 -4.17 -9.65
CA ARG A 169 -15.92 -4.13 -10.31
C ARG A 169 -16.84 -5.24 -9.81
N ALA A 170 -16.32 -6.44 -9.58
CA ALA A 170 -17.09 -7.57 -9.07
C ALA A 170 -17.47 -7.38 -7.58
N ALA A 171 -16.60 -6.75 -6.79
CA ALA A 171 -16.84 -6.43 -5.38
C ALA A 171 -17.71 -5.17 -5.18
N GLY A 172 -17.99 -4.41 -6.25
CA GLY A 172 -18.72 -3.15 -6.18
C GLY A 172 -17.89 -1.97 -5.66
N LEU A 173 -16.57 -2.15 -5.52
CA LEU A 173 -15.62 -1.11 -5.13
C LEU A 173 -15.49 -0.07 -6.25
N GLN A 174 -15.66 1.20 -5.89
CA GLN A 174 -15.56 2.33 -6.81
C GLN A 174 -14.10 2.78 -6.94
N THR A 175 -13.53 2.58 -8.12
CA THR A 175 -12.26 3.18 -8.55
C THR A 175 -12.48 3.92 -9.86
N ILE A 176 -11.56 4.81 -10.24
CA ILE A 176 -11.68 5.51 -11.53
C ILE A 176 -11.69 4.52 -12.70
N PHE A 177 -11.04 3.35 -12.54
CA PHE A 177 -11.01 2.29 -13.54
C PHE A 177 -12.26 1.41 -13.48
N SER A 178 -12.72 0.99 -12.30
CA SER A 178 -13.90 0.11 -12.17
C SER A 178 -15.18 0.81 -12.63
N GLN A 179 -15.28 2.13 -12.41
CA GLN A 179 -16.37 2.97 -12.92
C GLN A 179 -16.33 3.08 -14.44
N THR A 180 -15.15 3.38 -15.00
CA THR A 180 -14.97 3.56 -16.46
C THR A 180 -15.23 2.25 -17.21
N ALA A 181 -14.67 1.14 -16.71
CA ALA A 181 -14.78 -0.20 -17.30
C ALA A 181 -16.21 -0.75 -17.43
N ARG A 182 -17.21 -0.10 -16.80
CA ARG A 182 -18.64 -0.45 -16.96
C ARG A 182 -19.17 -0.07 -18.33
N ARG A 183 -18.68 1.02 -18.93
CA ARG A 183 -19.28 1.62 -20.13
C ARG A 183 -18.28 1.99 -21.21
N TRP A 184 -17.02 2.24 -20.84
CA TRP A 184 -16.02 2.81 -21.74
C TRP A 184 -14.72 1.98 -21.72
N PRO A 185 -13.96 1.98 -22.83
CA PRO A 185 -12.60 1.44 -22.81
C PRO A 185 -11.69 2.23 -21.86
N LEU A 186 -10.65 1.56 -21.36
CA LEU A 186 -9.73 2.12 -20.36
C LEU A 186 -8.49 2.82 -20.96
N ASP A 187 -8.30 2.80 -22.27
CA ASP A 187 -7.11 3.34 -22.96
C ASP A 187 -6.83 4.81 -22.61
N ALA A 188 -7.86 5.66 -22.61
CA ALA A 188 -7.70 7.09 -22.32
C ALA A 188 -7.26 7.34 -20.86
N ILE A 189 -7.88 6.66 -19.89
CA ILE A 189 -7.56 6.86 -18.47
C ILE A 189 -6.22 6.22 -18.12
N THR A 190 -5.92 5.03 -18.66
CA THR A 190 -4.61 4.38 -18.50
C THR A 190 -3.49 5.20 -19.13
N SER A 191 -3.71 5.81 -20.30
CA SER A 191 -2.73 6.72 -20.90
C SER A 191 -2.44 7.93 -20.01
N ARG A 192 -3.46 8.49 -19.35
CA ARG A 192 -3.26 9.57 -18.37
C ARG A 192 -2.48 9.09 -17.16
N THR A 193 -2.74 7.89 -16.67
CA THR A 193 -1.98 7.27 -15.57
C THR A 193 -0.50 7.07 -15.95
N PHE A 194 -0.20 6.65 -17.19
CA PHE A 194 1.19 6.61 -17.68
C PHE A 194 1.84 8.00 -17.61
N ARG A 195 1.17 9.04 -18.10
CA ARG A 195 1.70 10.43 -18.07
C ARG A 195 1.88 10.96 -16.67
N PHE A 196 0.95 10.67 -15.77
CA PHE A 196 1.08 11.05 -14.37
C PHE A 196 2.28 10.35 -13.72
N GLY A 197 2.45 9.05 -13.99
CA GLY A 197 3.62 8.30 -13.55
C GLY A 197 4.94 8.86 -14.06
N GLU A 198 5.01 9.22 -15.35
CA GLU A 198 6.19 9.90 -15.95
C GLU A 198 6.53 11.17 -15.16
N GLN A 199 5.55 12.04 -14.92
CA GLN A 199 5.73 13.29 -14.18
C GLN A 199 6.15 13.08 -12.72
N VAL A 200 5.60 12.07 -12.04
CA VAL A 200 5.98 11.73 -10.66
C VAL A 200 7.43 11.23 -10.62
N LEU A 201 7.81 10.38 -11.57
CA LEU A 201 9.15 9.79 -11.64
C LEU A 201 10.24 10.80 -12.03
N GLU A 202 9.91 11.92 -12.68
CA GLU A 202 10.83 13.06 -12.86
C GLU A 202 11.31 13.63 -11.51
N GLY A 203 10.50 13.51 -10.44
CA GLY A 203 10.86 13.97 -9.10
C GLY A 203 11.85 13.06 -8.35
N LEU A 204 12.25 11.93 -8.93
CA LEU A 204 13.11 10.92 -8.30
C LEU A 204 14.55 11.42 -8.07
N ASP A 205 14.94 12.51 -8.74
CA ASP A 205 16.24 13.17 -8.58
C ASP A 205 16.43 13.83 -7.20
N CYS A 206 15.36 13.97 -6.40
CA CYS A 206 15.47 14.48 -5.03
C CYS A 206 16.30 13.56 -4.10
N PHE A 207 16.47 12.28 -4.47
CA PHE A 207 17.34 11.35 -3.75
C PHE A 207 18.76 11.37 -4.32
N SER A 208 19.77 11.69 -3.53
CA SER A 208 21.17 11.81 -4.00
C SER A 208 22.14 10.86 -3.28
N ALA A 209 21.62 9.89 -2.52
CA ALA A 209 22.44 8.95 -1.79
C ALA A 209 23.31 8.07 -2.71
N PRO A 210 24.56 7.74 -2.33
CA PRO A 210 25.39 6.81 -3.07
C PRO A 210 24.70 5.46 -3.26
N GLY A 211 24.64 4.97 -4.50
CA GLY A 211 23.98 3.70 -4.82
C GLY A 211 22.46 3.78 -4.97
N ALA A 212 21.87 4.98 -4.89
CA ALA A 212 20.45 5.18 -5.18
C ALA A 212 20.13 4.99 -6.68
N ASP A 213 21.05 5.35 -7.59
CA ASP A 213 20.77 5.38 -9.04
C ASP A 213 20.35 4.02 -9.62
N ALA A 214 20.99 2.93 -9.19
CA ALA A 214 20.60 1.59 -9.63
C ALA A 214 19.18 1.22 -9.15
N LEU A 215 18.82 1.64 -7.94
CA LEU A 215 17.49 1.43 -7.38
C LEU A 215 16.45 2.32 -8.07
N LYS A 216 16.79 3.58 -8.37
CA LYS A 216 15.96 4.49 -9.15
C LYS A 216 15.64 3.93 -10.54
N GLU A 217 16.66 3.46 -11.25
CA GLU A 217 16.50 2.84 -12.55
C GLU A 217 15.62 1.58 -12.47
N LEU A 218 15.81 0.77 -11.43
CA LEU A 218 14.96 -0.40 -11.18
C LEU A 218 13.51 0.01 -10.94
N LEU A 219 13.24 1.05 -10.14
CA LEU A 219 11.89 1.54 -9.86
C LEU A 219 11.20 2.01 -11.14
N VAL A 220 11.85 2.87 -11.93
CA VAL A 220 11.31 3.40 -13.19
C VAL A 220 10.97 2.26 -14.15
N ARG A 221 11.88 1.29 -14.34
CA ARG A 221 11.64 0.13 -15.21
C ARG A 221 10.53 -0.77 -14.68
N SER A 222 10.47 -1.00 -13.37
CA SER A 222 9.49 -1.88 -12.76
C SER A 222 8.08 -1.33 -12.91
N VAL A 223 7.87 -0.03 -12.65
CA VAL A 223 6.52 0.53 -12.74
C VAL A 223 5.98 0.57 -14.18
N ALA A 224 6.85 0.88 -15.16
CA ALA A 224 6.47 0.77 -16.57
C ALA A 224 5.99 -0.65 -16.92
N GLN A 225 6.71 -1.68 -16.42
CA GLN A 225 6.31 -3.07 -16.61
C GLN A 225 5.00 -3.42 -15.91
N LEU A 226 4.78 -2.93 -14.68
CA LEU A 226 3.54 -3.17 -13.92
C LEU A 226 2.31 -2.61 -14.66
N LEU A 227 2.40 -1.39 -15.20
CA LEU A 227 1.31 -0.78 -15.97
C LEU A 227 1.02 -1.55 -17.27
N VAL A 228 2.04 -1.87 -18.04
CA VAL A 228 1.86 -2.61 -19.31
C VAL A 228 1.30 -4.00 -19.04
N ASP A 229 1.75 -4.65 -17.96
CA ASP A 229 1.24 -5.95 -17.54
C ASP A 229 -0.20 -5.90 -17.03
N ALA A 230 -0.61 -4.81 -16.38
CA ALA A 230 -2.01 -4.58 -15.99
C ALA A 230 -2.93 -4.54 -17.23
N VAL A 231 -2.53 -3.79 -18.28
CA VAL A 231 -3.23 -3.79 -19.58
C VAL A 231 -3.25 -5.18 -20.19
N GLY A 232 -2.11 -5.89 -20.17
CA GLY A 232 -1.97 -7.25 -20.65
C GLY A 232 -2.86 -8.28 -19.93
N SER A 233 -3.22 -8.01 -18.67
CA SER A 233 -4.10 -8.84 -17.85
C SER A 233 -5.58 -8.59 -18.13
N HIS A 234 -5.93 -7.37 -18.53
CA HIS A 234 -7.32 -6.94 -18.75
C HIS A 234 -7.61 -6.53 -20.20
N GLN A 235 -7.01 -7.22 -21.19
CA GLN A 235 -7.08 -6.87 -22.63
C GLN A 235 -8.50 -6.63 -23.18
N ARG A 236 -9.53 -7.21 -22.55
CA ARG A 236 -10.94 -7.05 -22.95
C ARG A 236 -11.49 -5.65 -22.67
N LEU A 237 -10.86 -4.90 -21.79
CA LEU A 237 -11.25 -3.54 -21.39
C LEU A 237 -10.61 -2.46 -22.29
N TYR A 238 -9.89 -2.87 -23.35
CA TYR A 238 -9.10 -1.99 -24.20
C TYR A 238 -9.37 -2.21 -25.69
N PRO A 239 -9.15 -1.17 -26.53
CA PRO A 239 -9.05 -1.32 -27.97
C PRO A 239 -7.88 -2.26 -28.36
N ARG A 240 -8.07 -3.05 -29.42
CA ARG A 240 -7.09 -4.08 -29.82
C ARG A 240 -5.76 -3.50 -30.31
N ASP A 241 -5.81 -2.38 -30.99
CA ASP A 241 -4.66 -1.61 -31.45
C ASP A 241 -3.85 -1.04 -30.28
N TYR A 242 -4.52 -0.51 -29.26
CA TYR A 242 -3.86 -0.05 -28.02
C TYR A 242 -3.09 -1.19 -27.34
N VAL A 243 -3.71 -2.36 -27.15
CA VAL A 243 -3.05 -3.53 -26.56
C VAL A 243 -1.84 -3.98 -27.39
N ARG A 244 -1.95 -4.00 -28.72
CA ARG A 244 -0.85 -4.38 -29.62
C ARG A 244 0.31 -3.40 -29.56
N ALA A 245 0.04 -2.11 -29.38
CA ALA A 245 1.08 -1.08 -29.26
C ALA A 245 1.89 -1.24 -27.96
N LEU A 246 1.27 -1.75 -26.89
CA LEU A 246 1.91 -1.92 -25.59
C LEU A 246 2.67 -3.24 -25.42
N GLU A 247 2.26 -4.33 -26.07
CA GLU A 247 2.92 -5.65 -25.93
C GLU A 247 4.45 -5.63 -26.15
N PRO A 248 5.02 -4.88 -27.12
CA PRO A 248 6.47 -4.81 -27.34
C PRO A 248 7.25 -4.21 -26.16
N HIS A 249 6.60 -3.51 -25.24
CA HIS A 249 7.25 -2.91 -24.07
C HIS A 249 7.49 -3.92 -22.93
N LEU A 250 7.03 -5.16 -23.07
CA LEU A 250 7.39 -6.26 -22.17
C LEU A 250 8.37 -7.24 -22.81
N PRO A 251 9.27 -7.84 -22.02
CA PRO A 251 10.15 -8.90 -22.49
C PRO A 251 9.39 -10.20 -22.85
N PHE A 252 8.11 -10.31 -22.46
CA PHE A 252 7.28 -11.49 -22.70
C PHE A 252 5.94 -11.09 -23.32
N ARG A 253 5.43 -11.93 -24.22
CA ARG A 253 4.07 -11.78 -24.76
C ARG A 253 3.02 -11.91 -23.66
N PHE A 254 1.93 -11.15 -23.74
CA PHE A 254 0.85 -11.19 -22.75
C PHE A 254 0.29 -12.60 -22.57
N ARG A 255 0.09 -13.32 -23.68
CA ARG A 255 -0.38 -14.71 -23.67
C ARG A 255 0.56 -15.66 -22.91
N ALA A 256 1.87 -15.41 -22.94
CA ALA A 256 2.84 -16.22 -22.22
C ALA A 256 2.75 -15.97 -20.70
N LEU A 257 2.62 -14.70 -20.30
CA LEU A 257 2.43 -14.29 -18.90
C LEU A 257 1.12 -14.84 -18.33
N GLU A 258 0.01 -14.71 -19.05
CA GLU A 258 -1.30 -15.25 -18.66
C GLU A 258 -1.26 -16.77 -18.42
N ARG A 259 -0.57 -17.51 -19.30
CA ARG A 259 -0.37 -18.96 -19.12
C ARG A 259 0.44 -19.29 -17.88
N ARG A 260 1.47 -18.49 -17.55
CA ARG A 260 2.28 -18.67 -16.33
C ARG A 260 1.47 -18.36 -15.08
N ARG A 261 0.70 -17.25 -15.05
CA ARG A 261 -0.22 -16.92 -13.95
C ARG A 261 -1.21 -18.03 -13.67
N ARG A 262 -1.87 -18.56 -14.69
CA ARG A 262 -2.81 -19.69 -14.54
C ARG A 262 -2.15 -20.95 -13.97
N ARG A 263 -0.89 -21.23 -14.33
CA ARG A 263 -0.13 -22.36 -13.76
C ARG A 263 0.22 -22.12 -12.28
N LEU A 264 0.63 -20.89 -11.93
CA LEU A 264 0.94 -20.50 -10.55
C LEU A 264 -0.31 -20.51 -9.67
N ALA A 265 -1.43 -19.95 -10.14
CA ALA A 265 -2.69 -19.94 -9.40
C ALA A 265 -3.15 -21.35 -9.00
N ARG A 266 -2.97 -22.34 -9.88
CA ARG A 266 -3.24 -23.77 -9.59
C ARG A 266 -2.33 -24.37 -8.51
N ARG A 267 -1.17 -23.77 -8.27
CA ARG A 267 -0.19 -24.21 -7.25
C ARG A 267 -0.22 -23.32 -6.00
N ARG A 268 -1.01 -22.25 -5.98
CA ARG A 268 -1.04 -21.27 -4.89
C ARG A 268 -1.40 -21.91 -3.55
N THR A 269 -2.47 -22.71 -3.49
CA THR A 269 -2.92 -23.36 -2.26
C THR A 269 -1.87 -24.30 -1.64
N PRO A 270 -1.23 -25.23 -2.38
CA PRO A 270 -0.16 -26.04 -1.81
C PRO A 270 1.08 -25.22 -1.44
N LEU A 271 1.39 -24.13 -2.15
CA LEU A 271 2.53 -23.26 -1.81
C LEU A 271 2.28 -22.45 -0.53
N MET A 272 1.07 -21.89 -0.36
CA MET A 272 0.67 -21.17 0.86
C MET A 272 0.69 -22.09 2.08
N ARG A 273 0.17 -23.31 1.96
CA ARG A 273 0.26 -24.31 3.05
C ARG A 273 1.70 -24.66 3.41
N LEU A 274 2.61 -24.64 2.44
CA LEU A 274 4.03 -24.88 2.66
C LEU A 274 4.66 -23.70 3.41
N VAL A 275 4.37 -22.46 2.98
CA VAL A 275 4.82 -21.23 3.66
C VAL A 275 4.27 -21.14 5.09
N GLU A 276 2.99 -21.42 5.30
CA GLU A 276 2.36 -21.49 6.63
C GLU A 276 3.05 -22.56 7.51
N ALA A 277 3.35 -23.74 6.97
CA ALA A 277 4.05 -24.78 7.70
C ALA A 277 5.49 -24.37 8.09
N PHE A 278 6.18 -23.59 7.24
CA PHE A 278 7.51 -23.06 7.54
C PHE A 278 7.46 -21.89 8.54
N ALA A 279 6.51 -20.96 8.39
CA ALA A 279 6.36 -19.82 9.31
C ALA A 279 5.98 -20.26 10.73
N VAL A 280 5.10 -21.26 10.85
CA VAL A 280 4.74 -21.86 12.15
C VAL A 280 5.92 -22.62 12.77
N ALA A 281 6.73 -23.31 11.96
CA ALA A 281 7.92 -24.01 12.46
C ALA A 281 8.98 -23.03 12.99
N GLU A 282 9.18 -21.90 12.32
CA GLU A 282 10.17 -20.88 12.72
C GLU A 282 9.71 -20.06 13.95
N GLU A 283 8.41 -19.74 14.06
CA GLU A 283 7.84 -19.10 15.26
C GLU A 283 7.88 -19.98 16.51
N LEU A 284 7.73 -21.31 16.35
CA LEU A 284 7.79 -22.28 17.45
C LEU A 284 9.22 -22.60 17.89
N GLU A 285 10.22 -22.47 17.01
CA GLU A 285 11.61 -22.80 17.32
C GLU A 285 12.44 -21.58 17.76
N GLN A 286 12.21 -20.38 17.21
CA GLN A 286 13.10 -19.21 17.40
C GLN A 286 12.39 -17.84 17.43
N GLY A 287 11.06 -17.78 17.43
CA GLY A 287 10.30 -16.52 17.38
C GLY A 287 9.92 -15.94 18.76
N PRO A 288 9.38 -14.70 18.80
CA PRO A 288 8.90 -14.06 20.05
C PRO A 288 7.82 -14.87 20.78
N LEU A 289 7.13 -15.77 20.07
CA LEU A 289 6.13 -16.69 20.62
C LEU A 289 6.78 -17.84 21.41
N ALA A 290 7.94 -18.34 20.97
CA ALA A 290 8.72 -19.34 21.68
C ALA A 290 9.34 -18.76 22.97
N GLU A 291 9.83 -17.51 22.92
CA GLU A 291 10.30 -16.79 24.10
C GLU A 291 9.16 -16.57 25.12
N ALA A 292 7.96 -16.22 24.66
CA ALA A 292 6.79 -16.02 25.52
C ALA A 292 6.22 -17.31 26.14
N LEU A 293 6.48 -18.49 25.54
CA LEU A 293 6.06 -19.79 26.05
C LEU A 293 7.11 -20.46 26.95
N ALA A 294 8.38 -20.04 26.87
CA ALA A 294 9.47 -20.52 27.73
C ALA A 294 9.47 -19.89 29.13
N GLU A 295 8.67 -18.83 29.36
CA GLU A 295 8.51 -18.17 30.67
C GLU A 295 7.31 -18.69 31.50
N GLN A 296 6.76 -19.87 31.19
CA GLN A 296 5.87 -20.63 32.09
C GLN A 296 6.62 -21.76 32.81
#